data_AF-Q3M8I2-F1
#
_entry.id   AF-Q3M8I2-F1
#
_cell.length_a   1.000
_cell.length_b   1.000
_cell.length_c   1.000
_cell.angle_alpha   90.00
_cell.angle_beta   90.00
_cell.angle_gamma   90.00
#
_symmetry.space_group_name_H-M   'P 1'
#
loop_
_entity.id
_entity.type
_entity.pdbx_description
1 polymer ?
#
loop_
_entity_poly.entity_id
_entity_poly.type
_entity_poly.pdbx_seq_one_letter_code
_entity_poly.pdbx_strand_id
1 'polypeptide(L)'
;MTIKDLKQQASDLGLTSEYVKTFGKLSAKATWQSAIDAHLKATTTEPVIEPTPSVAIDDPWLSEPTTECPTVEPSNVVEYHSYQLCLPYAVEPDVVPIPTTTTTPTHSTHTPPFAVVLVVAIMVLLGQVIAIANPIVTYLYKQVRSAIARRRDEHRRRQQWYNELRQLMTT
;
A
#
# COMPACT_ATOMS: atom_id res chain seq x y z
N MET A 1 -5.17 -3.46 -8.66
CA MET A 1 -4.91 -3.03 -7.28
C MET A 1 -3.46 -2.59 -7.11
N THR A 2 -3.28 -1.28 -6.98
CA THR A 2 -2.01 -0.59 -6.70
C THR A 2 -1.73 -0.51 -5.19
N ILE A 3 -0.55 -0.05 -4.80
CA ILE A 3 -0.25 0.22 -3.38
C ILE A 3 -1.03 1.41 -2.82
N LYS A 4 -1.52 2.34 -3.66
CA LYS A 4 -2.40 3.43 -3.22
C LYS A 4 -3.77 2.87 -2.84
N ASP A 5 -4.33 1.98 -3.66
CA ASP A 5 -5.62 1.33 -3.41
C ASP A 5 -5.58 0.54 -2.09
N LEU A 6 -4.50 -0.20 -1.82
CA LEU A 6 -4.33 -0.94 -0.56
C LEU A 6 -4.14 -0.03 0.65
N LYS A 7 -3.44 1.11 0.51
CA LYS A 7 -3.32 2.10 1.59
C LYS A 7 -4.66 2.74 1.91
N GLN A 8 -5.47 3.04 0.90
CA GLN A 8 -6.83 3.53 1.08
C GLN A 8 -7.68 2.47 1.78
N GLN A 9 -7.71 1.23 1.27
CA GLN A 9 -8.47 0.14 1.89
C GLN A 9 -8.06 -0.13 3.35
N ALA A 10 -6.76 -0.08 3.66
CA ALA A 10 -6.28 -0.21 5.05
C ALA A 10 -6.76 0.96 5.92
N SER A 11 -6.77 2.19 5.40
CA SER A 11 -7.31 3.37 6.09
C SER A 11 -8.83 3.27 6.30
N ASP A 12 -9.57 2.78 5.31
CA ASP A 12 -11.02 2.60 5.36
C ASP A 12 -11.41 1.49 6.38
N LEU A 13 -10.52 0.50 6.57
CA LEU A 13 -10.62 -0.55 7.59
C LEU A 13 -10.04 -0.13 8.97
N GLY A 14 -9.55 1.10 9.12
CA GLY A 14 -8.99 1.61 10.39
C GLY A 14 -7.59 1.08 10.77
N LEU A 15 -6.88 0.38 9.88
CA LEU A 15 -5.53 -0.11 10.16
C LEU A 15 -4.54 1.07 10.25
N THR A 16 -3.94 1.24 11.41
CA THR A 16 -2.88 2.22 11.61
C THR A 16 -1.62 1.83 10.84
N SER A 17 -0.84 2.83 10.41
CA SER A 17 0.46 2.55 9.74
C SER A 17 1.45 1.82 10.66
N GLU A 18 1.25 1.85 11.97
CA GLU A 18 2.07 1.15 12.95
C GLU A 18 1.77 -0.34 13.00
N TYR A 19 0.48 -0.72 12.98
CA TYR A 19 0.07 -2.10 12.78
C TYR A 19 0.69 -2.68 11.50
N VAL A 20 0.63 -1.95 10.39
CA VAL A 20 1.19 -2.40 9.10
C VAL A 20 2.72 -2.52 9.11
N LYS A 21 3.46 -1.77 9.96
CA LYS A 21 4.93 -1.95 10.12
C LYS A 21 5.29 -3.34 10.67
N THR A 22 4.42 -3.98 11.46
CA THR A 22 4.66 -5.33 12.00
C THR A 22 4.77 -6.39 10.88
N PHE A 23 4.12 -6.15 9.73
CA PHE A 23 4.19 -6.98 8.52
C PHE A 23 5.33 -6.56 7.56
N GLY A 24 6.21 -5.65 7.98
CA GLY A 24 7.42 -5.26 7.25
C GLY A 24 7.39 -3.84 6.66
N LYS A 25 7.93 -3.68 5.43
CA LYS A 25 8.21 -2.36 4.85
C LYS A 25 6.94 -1.70 4.28
N LEU A 26 6.56 -0.53 4.79
CA LEU A 26 5.41 0.27 4.34
C LEU A 26 5.46 0.74 2.86
N SER A 27 6.57 0.54 2.16
CA SER A 27 6.72 0.75 0.71
C SER A 27 6.43 -0.51 -0.12
N ALA A 28 6.36 -1.69 0.49
CA ALA A 28 6.11 -2.96 -0.19
C ALA A 28 4.61 -3.24 -0.30
N LYS A 29 4.12 -3.57 -1.50
CA LYS A 29 2.72 -3.93 -1.73
C LYS A 29 2.27 -5.13 -0.88
N ALA A 30 3.13 -6.14 -0.75
CA ALA A 30 2.85 -7.37 -0.01
C ALA A 30 2.54 -7.09 1.48
N THR A 31 3.30 -6.22 2.13
CA THR A 31 3.10 -5.82 3.54
C THR A 31 1.69 -5.25 3.79
N TRP A 32 1.16 -4.41 2.89
CA TRP A 32 -0.21 -3.89 3.01
C TRP A 32 -1.26 -4.97 2.79
N GLN A 33 -1.06 -5.86 1.81
CA GLN A 33 -1.97 -6.98 1.56
C GLN A 33 -2.03 -7.92 2.78
N SER A 34 -0.87 -8.34 3.30
CA SER A 34 -0.80 -9.24 4.46
C SER A 34 -1.42 -8.65 5.72
N ALA A 35 -1.29 -7.33 5.95
CA ALA A 35 -1.93 -6.66 7.08
C ALA A 35 -3.46 -6.62 6.93
N ILE A 36 -3.97 -6.34 5.73
CA ILE A 36 -5.42 -6.36 5.44
C ILE A 36 -5.97 -7.79 5.56
N ASP A 37 -5.30 -8.77 4.97
CA ASP A 37 -5.72 -10.18 5.02
C ASP A 37 -5.72 -10.71 6.46
N ALA A 38 -4.73 -10.33 7.28
CA ALA A 38 -4.67 -10.67 8.70
C ALA A 38 -5.79 -9.99 9.51
N HIS A 39 -6.07 -8.72 9.25
CA HIS A 39 -7.16 -8.00 9.91
C HIS A 39 -8.52 -8.58 9.54
N LEU A 40 -8.79 -8.81 8.25
CA LEU A 40 -10.03 -9.44 7.79
C LEU A 40 -10.20 -10.85 8.38
N LYS A 41 -9.12 -11.62 8.51
CA LYS A 41 -9.14 -12.93 9.16
C LYS A 41 -9.41 -12.82 10.66
N ALA A 42 -8.89 -11.81 11.35
CA ALA A 42 -9.20 -11.52 12.75
C ALA A 42 -10.69 -11.15 12.92
N THR A 43 -11.20 -10.21 12.13
CA THR A 43 -12.63 -9.80 12.13
C THR A 43 -13.58 -10.95 11.73
N THR A 44 -13.12 -11.90 10.91
CA THR A 44 -13.91 -13.11 10.54
C THR A 44 -13.87 -14.20 11.63
N THR A 45 -13.01 -14.07 12.64
CA THR A 45 -12.86 -15.06 13.73
C THR A 45 -13.42 -14.53 15.05
N GLU A 46 -14.55 -13.83 15.00
CA GLU A 46 -15.37 -13.53 16.16
C GLU A 46 -16.61 -14.46 16.15
N PRO A 47 -16.79 -15.33 17.16
CA PRO A 47 -17.88 -16.31 17.14
C PRO A 47 -19.24 -15.67 17.45
N VAL A 48 -20.23 -15.99 16.63
CA VAL A 48 -21.64 -15.68 16.86
C VAL A 48 -22.13 -16.28 18.18
N ILE A 49 -22.58 -15.43 19.11
CA ILE A 49 -23.51 -15.79 20.18
C ILE A 49 -24.55 -14.66 20.36
N GLU A 50 -25.66 -14.76 19.62
CA GLU A 50 -26.98 -14.27 20.06
C GLU A 50 -27.71 -15.41 20.80
N PRO A 51 -28.75 -15.18 21.64
CA PRO A 51 -29.57 -13.96 21.74
C PRO A 51 -29.85 -13.42 23.18
N THR A 52 -30.54 -12.28 23.22
CA THR A 52 -31.18 -11.55 24.34
C THR A 52 -32.10 -12.45 25.21
N PRO A 53 -32.34 -12.16 26.53
CA PRO A 53 -33.14 -10.99 26.93
C PRO A 53 -32.77 -10.27 28.26
N SER A 54 -33.35 -9.07 28.40
CA SER A 54 -33.59 -8.28 29.61
C SER A 54 -33.95 -9.08 30.89
N VAL A 55 -33.35 -8.71 32.03
CA VAL A 55 -34.00 -8.36 33.34
C VAL A 55 -32.93 -7.79 34.30
N ALA A 56 -33.33 -6.89 35.20
CA ALA A 56 -32.47 -6.19 36.17
C ALA A 56 -32.03 -7.07 37.36
N ILE A 57 -31.02 -6.60 38.13
CA ILE A 57 -31.03 -6.39 39.60
C ILE A 57 -29.63 -5.90 40.06
N ASP A 58 -29.61 -5.01 41.05
CA ASP A 58 -28.43 -4.35 41.64
C ASP A 58 -27.60 -5.22 42.62
N ASP A 59 -26.53 -4.59 43.12
CA ASP A 59 -25.90 -4.76 44.44
C ASP A 59 -24.74 -5.79 44.63
N PRO A 60 -23.88 -5.64 45.68
CA PRO A 60 -22.42 -5.65 45.46
C PRO A 60 -21.63 -6.51 46.49
N TRP A 61 -20.29 -6.35 46.51
CA TRP A 61 -19.31 -6.85 47.50
C TRP A 61 -18.95 -8.37 47.52
N LEU A 62 -17.64 -8.63 47.33
CA LEU A 62 -16.83 -9.82 47.75
C LEU A 62 -17.15 -11.19 47.09
N SER A 63 -16.20 -12.12 46.82
CA SER A 63 -14.72 -12.24 46.97
C SER A 63 -14.21 -13.30 45.96
N GLU A 64 -13.15 -13.06 45.15
CA GLU A 64 -11.73 -13.49 45.35
C GLU A 64 -11.46 -15.03 45.37
N PRO A 65 -10.37 -15.54 44.72
CA PRO A 65 -8.98 -15.28 45.15
C PRO A 65 -7.86 -15.17 44.07
N THR A 66 -6.81 -14.40 44.41
CA THR A 66 -5.33 -14.50 44.12
C THR A 66 -4.86 -15.07 42.77
N THR A 67 -3.93 -14.50 41.98
CA THR A 67 -2.66 -13.74 42.21
C THR A 67 -2.36 -12.95 40.90
N GLU A 68 -1.38 -12.04 40.69
CA GLU A 68 -0.18 -11.58 41.41
C GLU A 68 0.15 -10.10 41.04
N CYS A 69 1.43 -9.69 41.01
CA CYS A 69 1.95 -8.31 40.91
C CYS A 69 3.21 -8.25 40.00
N PRO A 70 3.83 -7.07 39.72
CA PRO A 70 3.26 -5.75 39.44
C PRO A 70 3.91 -4.98 38.24
N THR A 71 3.29 -3.85 37.90
CA THR A 71 3.75 -2.72 37.05
C THR A 71 5.21 -2.25 37.24
N VAL A 72 5.93 -1.98 36.14
CA VAL A 72 7.01 -0.96 36.06
C VAL A 72 7.05 -0.27 34.67
N GLU A 73 6.82 1.03 34.64
CA GLU A 73 7.43 2.03 33.73
C GLU A 73 8.43 2.86 34.59
N PRO A 74 9.51 3.51 34.07
CA PRO A 74 9.39 4.48 32.97
C PRO A 74 10.64 4.73 32.06
N SER A 75 10.44 5.59 31.05
CA SER A 75 11.35 6.61 30.47
C SER A 75 12.88 6.41 30.37
N ASN A 76 13.34 6.35 29.11
CA ASN A 76 14.18 7.39 28.48
C ASN A 76 15.41 7.95 29.24
N VAL A 77 16.61 7.42 28.97
CA VAL A 77 17.89 8.13 29.13
C VAL A 77 18.79 7.88 27.90
N VAL A 78 19.47 8.94 27.46
CA VAL A 78 20.42 8.96 26.35
C VAL A 78 21.79 8.44 26.81
N GLU A 79 22.40 7.53 26.05
CA GLU A 79 23.83 7.20 26.20
C GLU A 79 24.59 7.49 24.89
N TYR A 80 25.44 8.51 24.96
CA TYR A 80 26.32 8.99 23.88
C TYR A 80 27.76 9.05 24.42
N HIS A 81 28.73 8.85 23.53
CA HIS A 81 30.18 9.03 23.73
C HIS A 81 30.94 8.02 24.62
N SER A 82 31.75 7.18 23.96
CA SER A 82 33.20 7.13 24.26
C SER A 82 34.03 6.69 23.05
N TYR A 83 34.53 7.65 22.27
CA TYR A 83 35.75 7.48 21.47
C TYR A 83 36.65 8.69 21.70
N GLN A 84 37.93 8.41 21.92
CA GLN A 84 38.86 9.36 22.55
C GLN A 84 39.24 10.50 21.60
N LEU A 85 39.12 11.73 22.10
CA LEU A 85 39.88 12.87 21.58
C LEU A 85 41.10 13.07 22.47
N CYS A 86 42.28 12.64 22.01
CA CYS A 86 43.54 12.93 22.69
C CYS A 86 44.71 13.02 21.69
N LEU A 87 44.84 14.20 21.07
CA LEU A 87 46.13 14.78 20.69
C LEU A 87 46.27 16.05 21.54
N PRO A 88 47.44 16.34 22.12
CA PRO A 88 48.55 16.85 21.29
C PRO A 88 49.95 16.37 21.70
N TYR A 89 50.90 16.34 20.75
CA TYR A 89 51.97 17.35 20.65
C TYR A 89 52.81 17.14 19.39
N ALA A 90 53.46 18.18 18.90
CA ALA A 90 54.24 18.16 17.66
C ALA A 90 55.69 17.69 17.90
N VAL A 91 56.23 16.90 16.96
CA VAL A 91 57.65 16.93 16.59
C VAL A 91 57.74 16.84 15.07
N GLU A 92 58.18 17.93 14.45
CA GLU A 92 58.58 18.01 13.04
C GLU A 92 59.98 17.37 12.88
N PRO A 93 60.25 16.68 11.76
CA PRO A 93 61.25 17.29 10.90
C PRO A 93 60.95 17.17 9.39
N ASP A 94 61.03 18.33 8.74
CA ASP A 94 61.51 18.60 7.39
C ASP A 94 62.23 17.43 6.65
N VAL A 95 61.79 17.13 5.42
CA VAL A 95 62.64 16.77 4.26
C VAL A 95 61.81 16.72 2.95
N VAL A 96 62.11 17.67 2.05
CA VAL A 96 62.02 17.63 0.57
C VAL A 96 60.64 17.55 -0.13
N PRO A 97 60.32 18.50 -1.05
CA PRO A 97 59.14 18.43 -1.90
C PRO A 97 59.36 17.62 -3.19
N ILE A 98 58.40 16.74 -3.55
CA ILE A 98 58.32 16.07 -4.85
C ILE A 98 56.90 16.29 -5.41
N PRO A 99 56.74 16.74 -6.68
CA PRO A 99 55.42 16.96 -7.28
C PRO A 99 54.81 15.67 -7.86
N THR A 100 53.58 15.76 -8.39
CA THR A 100 52.89 14.73 -9.24
C THR A 100 52.28 13.58 -8.40
N THR A 101 50.99 13.19 -8.50
CA THR A 101 49.91 13.53 -9.45
C THR A 101 48.55 13.32 -8.78
N THR A 102 47.57 14.20 -9.04
CA THR A 102 46.15 13.91 -8.76
C THR A 102 45.58 13.02 -9.86
N THR A 103 45.45 11.72 -9.61
CA THR A 103 44.71 10.81 -10.49
C THR A 103 43.22 10.85 -10.16
N THR A 104 42.47 11.67 -10.90
CA THR A 104 41.00 11.61 -10.91
C THR A 104 40.57 10.22 -11.41
N PRO A 105 39.84 9.41 -10.62
CA PRO A 105 39.29 8.15 -11.11
C PRO A 105 38.17 8.47 -12.10
N THR A 106 38.45 8.35 -13.40
CA THR A 106 37.43 8.37 -14.44
C THR A 106 36.46 7.21 -14.19
N HIS A 107 35.28 7.52 -13.65
CA HIS A 107 34.25 6.54 -13.33
C HIS A 107 33.65 5.97 -14.63
N SER A 108 34.37 5.03 -15.24
CA SER A 108 33.89 4.28 -16.40
C SER A 108 32.69 3.47 -15.97
N THR A 109 31.49 3.94 -16.32
CA THR A 109 30.22 3.28 -16.03
C THR A 109 30.10 2.02 -16.87
N HIS A 110 30.79 0.97 -16.44
CA HIS A 110 30.69 -0.37 -16.98
C HIS A 110 29.34 -0.96 -16.54
N THR A 111 28.28 -0.63 -17.27
CA THR A 111 26.97 -1.28 -17.13
C THR A 111 27.16 -2.78 -17.33
N PRO A 112 26.87 -3.63 -16.31
CA PRO A 112 27.09 -5.05 -16.45
C PRO A 112 26.18 -5.61 -17.55
N PRO A 113 26.62 -6.58 -18.35
CA PRO A 113 25.84 -7.10 -19.49
C PRO A 113 24.45 -7.61 -19.06
N PHE A 114 24.34 -8.14 -17.84
CA PHE A 114 23.08 -8.54 -17.22
C PHE A 114 22.04 -7.41 -17.11
N ALA A 115 22.46 -6.15 -16.89
CA ALA A 115 21.54 -5.02 -16.83
C ALA A 115 20.91 -4.72 -18.21
N VAL A 116 21.69 -4.84 -19.28
CA VAL A 116 21.19 -4.67 -20.66
C VAL A 116 20.21 -5.79 -21.00
N VAL A 117 20.54 -7.05 -20.69
CA VAL A 117 19.64 -8.20 -20.91
C VAL A 117 18.34 -8.06 -20.10
N LEU A 118 18.43 -7.61 -18.84
CA LEU A 118 17.25 -7.35 -18.00
C LEU A 118 16.34 -6.27 -18.60
N VAL A 119 16.91 -5.14 -19.06
CA VAL A 119 16.14 -4.06 -19.70
C VAL A 119 15.46 -4.54 -20.98
N VAL A 120 16.15 -5.30 -21.83
CA VAL A 120 15.56 -5.89 -23.04
C VAL A 120 14.44 -6.88 -22.69
N ALA A 121 14.64 -7.75 -21.70
CA ALA A 121 13.60 -8.67 -21.24
C ALA A 121 12.35 -7.94 -20.71
N ILE A 122 12.53 -6.86 -19.94
CA ILE A 122 11.44 -6.01 -19.47
C ILE A 122 10.70 -5.35 -20.64
N MET A 123 11.41 -4.81 -21.64
CA MET A 123 10.80 -4.21 -22.82
C MET A 123 9.99 -5.23 -23.63
N VAL A 124 10.49 -6.45 -23.80
CA VAL A 124 9.76 -7.55 -24.45
C VAL A 124 8.50 -7.92 -23.66
N LEU A 125 8.60 -8.07 -22.34
CA LEU A 125 7.44 -8.38 -21.48
C LEU A 125 6.37 -7.27 -21.54
N LEU A 126 6.76 -6.00 -21.51
CA LEU A 126 5.85 -4.86 -21.65
C LEU A 126 5.17 -4.87 -23.03
N GLY A 127 5.92 -5.14 -24.10
CA GLY A 127 5.37 -5.30 -25.46
C GLY A 127 4.31 -6.41 -25.54
N GLN A 128 4.58 -7.57 -24.94
CA GLN A 128 3.63 -8.69 -24.88
C GLN A 128 2.37 -8.33 -24.07
N VAL A 129 2.52 -7.67 -22.91
CA VAL A 129 1.37 -7.20 -22.11
C VAL A 129 0.50 -6.22 -22.89
N ILE A 130 1.10 -5.26 -23.61
CA ILE A 130 0.37 -4.31 -24.46
C ILE A 130 -0.36 -5.03 -25.60
N ALA A 131 0.32 -5.98 -26.27
CA ALA A 131 -0.26 -6.76 -27.36
C ALA A 131 -1.49 -7.58 -26.92
N ILE A 132 -1.50 -8.10 -25.69
CA ILE A 132 -2.62 -8.86 -25.11
C ILE A 132 -3.71 -7.92 -24.56
N ALA A 133 -3.34 -6.79 -23.95
CA ALA A 133 -4.30 -5.85 -23.36
C ALA A 133 -5.13 -5.11 -24.42
N ASN A 134 -4.52 -4.68 -25.52
CA ASN A 134 -5.17 -3.91 -26.59
C ASN A 134 -6.44 -4.57 -27.17
N PRO A 135 -6.45 -5.86 -27.57
CA PRO A 135 -7.67 -6.51 -28.08
C PRO A 135 -8.75 -6.64 -27.00
N ILE A 136 -8.38 -6.90 -25.73
CA ILE A 136 -9.33 -6.99 -24.62
C ILE A 136 -10.02 -5.64 -24.37
N VAL A 137 -9.23 -4.55 -24.28
CA VAL A 137 -9.76 -3.20 -24.13
C VAL A 137 -10.64 -2.80 -25.31
N THR A 138 -10.22 -3.13 -26.53
CA THR A 138 -11.01 -2.87 -27.75
C THR A 138 -12.33 -3.65 -27.76
N TYR A 139 -12.33 -4.89 -27.31
CA TYR A 139 -13.52 -5.73 -27.18
C TYR A 139 -14.49 -5.15 -26.16
N LEU A 140 -14.01 -4.85 -24.95
CA LEU A 140 -14.81 -4.23 -23.88
C LEU A 140 -15.40 -2.88 -24.32
N TYR A 141 -14.61 -2.04 -25.00
CA TYR A 141 -15.08 -0.76 -25.52
C TYR A 141 -16.21 -0.94 -26.57
N LYS A 142 -16.07 -1.90 -27.50
CA LYS A 142 -17.13 -2.24 -28.46
C LYS A 142 -18.40 -2.73 -27.74
N GLN A 143 -18.25 -3.62 -26.76
CA GLN A 143 -19.36 -4.17 -25.99
C GLN A 143 -20.13 -3.07 -25.25
N VAL A 144 -19.44 -2.23 -24.48
CA VAL A 144 -20.04 -1.08 -23.77
C VAL A 144 -20.68 -0.08 -24.73
N ARG A 145 -20.01 0.26 -25.84
CA ARG A 145 -20.56 1.19 -26.85
C ARG A 145 -21.86 0.65 -27.47
N SER A 146 -21.93 -0.66 -27.74
CA SER A 146 -23.16 -1.30 -28.24
C SER A 146 -24.31 -1.31 -27.21
N ALA A 147 -24.01 -1.52 -25.93
CA ALA A 147 -24.99 -1.47 -24.85
C ALA A 147 -25.56 -0.05 -24.65
N ILE A 148 -24.69 0.97 -24.74
CA ILE A 148 -25.10 2.39 -24.69
C ILE A 148 -25.97 2.75 -25.92
N ALA A 149 -25.63 2.26 -27.11
CA ALA A 149 -26.44 2.48 -28.31
C ALA A 149 -27.86 1.94 -28.14
N ARG A 150 -28.01 0.67 -27.71
CA ARG A 150 -29.34 0.05 -27.46
C ARG A 150 -30.22 0.88 -26.52
N ARG A 151 -29.67 1.36 -25.39
CA ARG A 151 -30.42 2.21 -24.45
C ARG A 151 -30.89 3.52 -25.08
N ARG A 152 -30.08 4.16 -25.93
CA ARG A 152 -30.48 5.39 -26.65
C ARG A 152 -31.61 5.12 -27.65
N ASP A 153 -31.55 4.00 -28.36
CA ASP A 153 -32.57 3.63 -29.35
C ASP A 153 -33.91 3.28 -28.67
N GLU A 154 -33.88 2.59 -27.53
CA GLU A 154 -35.07 2.38 -26.70
C GLU A 154 -35.70 3.71 -26.21
N HIS A 155 -34.89 4.66 -25.73
CA HIS A 155 -35.38 5.97 -25.33
C HIS A 155 -36.01 6.75 -26.50
N ARG A 156 -35.40 6.70 -27.69
CA ARG A 156 -35.94 7.32 -28.91
C ARG A 156 -37.30 6.71 -29.30
N ARG A 157 -37.41 5.38 -29.32
CA ARG A 157 -38.68 4.69 -29.61
C ARG A 157 -39.77 5.05 -28.61
N ARG A 158 -39.46 5.11 -27.31
CA ARG A 158 -40.43 5.55 -26.29
C ARG A 158 -40.87 7.01 -26.52
N GLN A 159 -39.95 7.92 -26.84
CA GLN A 159 -40.31 9.31 -27.15
C GLN A 159 -41.18 9.44 -28.41
N GLN A 160 -40.89 8.68 -29.47
CA GLN A 160 -41.74 8.63 -30.66
C GLN A 160 -43.15 8.15 -30.31
N TRP A 161 -43.26 7.05 -29.56
CA TRP A 161 -44.55 6.51 -29.11
C TRP A 161 -45.34 7.51 -28.23
N TYR A 162 -44.68 8.21 -27.29
CA TYR A 162 -45.33 9.25 -26.50
C TYR A 162 -45.81 10.44 -27.36
N ASN A 163 -45.08 10.81 -28.41
CA ASN A 163 -45.47 11.89 -29.31
C ASN A 163 -46.67 11.49 -30.18
N GLU A 164 -46.69 10.27 -30.73
CA GLU A 164 -47.83 9.71 -31.48
C GLU A 164 -49.08 9.62 -30.59
N LEU A 165 -48.93 9.07 -29.37
CA LEU A 165 -50.03 8.95 -28.43
C LEU A 165 -50.54 10.32 -27.95
N ARG A 166 -49.66 11.32 -27.81
CA ARG A 166 -50.07 12.70 -27.54
C ARG A 166 -50.85 13.30 -28.70
N GLN A 167 -50.42 13.09 -29.95
CA GLN A 167 -51.13 13.56 -31.14
C GLN A 167 -52.55 12.98 -31.17
N LEU A 168 -52.70 11.67 -30.98
CA LEU A 168 -53.99 10.97 -30.93
C LEU A 168 -54.95 11.45 -29.84
N MET A 169 -54.45 12.00 -28.73
CA MET A 169 -55.30 12.60 -27.67
C MET A 169 -55.63 14.07 -27.91
N THR A 170 -54.99 14.72 -28.89
CA THR A 170 -55.21 16.16 -29.22
C THR A 170 -56.02 16.38 -30.50
N THR A 171 -56.32 15.31 -31.24
CA THR A 171 -57.20 15.26 -32.42
C THR A 171 -58.58 14.77 -32.05
#